data_AF-A0A2J0MIZ1-F1
#
_entry.id   AF-A0A2J0MIZ1-F1
#
_cell.length_a   1.000
_cell.length_b   1.000
_cell.length_c   1.000
_cell.angle_alpha   90.00
_cell.angle_beta   90.00
_cell.angle_gamma   90.00
#
_symmetry.space_group_name_H-M   'P 1'
#
loop_
_entity.id
_entity.type
_entity.pdbx_description
1 polymer ?
#
loop_
_entity_poly.entity_id
_entity_poly.type
_entity_poly.pdbx_seq_one_letter_code
_entity_poly.pdbx_strand_id
1 'polypeptide(L)' 'AAIFLHQFIKGHKWVHLDIAPRMTSMAGENLAGGALGTPVRLLYKFIEEY' A
#
# COMPACT_ATOMS: atom_id res chain seq x y z
N ALA A 1 -3.30 12.69 5.39
CA ALA A 1 -1.83 12.90 5.33
C ALA A 1 -1.31 13.22 3.93
N ALA A 2 -1.93 12.71 2.86
CA ALA A 2 -1.43 12.82 1.48
C ALA A 2 -1.03 14.25 1.02
N ILE A 3 -1.81 15.28 1.34
CA ILE A 3 -1.52 16.68 0.94
C ILE A 3 -0.25 17.23 1.61
N PHE A 4 0.04 16.80 2.84
CA PHE A 4 1.28 17.17 3.53
C PHE A 4 2.49 16.54 2.83
N LEU A 5 2.44 15.25 2.54
CA LEU A 5 3.50 14.54 1.82
C LEU A 5 3.73 15.10 0.41
N HIS A 6 2.65 15.51 -0.27
CA HIS A 6 2.74 16.12 -1.60
C HIS A 6 3.59 17.41 -1.63
N GLN A 7 3.65 18.16 -0.52
CA GLN A 7 4.46 19.39 -0.48
C GLN A 7 5.95 19.12 -0.71
N PHE A 8 6.44 17.90 -0.44
CA PHE A 8 7.85 17.52 -0.48
C PHE A 8 8.27 16.80 -1.78
N ILE A 9 7.35 16.55 -2.71
CA ILE A 9 7.59 15.68 -3.88
C ILE A 9 7.14 16.31 -5.21
N LYS A 10 6.94 17.64 -5.20
CA LYS A 10 6.53 18.40 -6.39
C LYS A 10 7.53 18.19 -7.54
N GLY A 11 7.02 17.98 -8.75
CA GLY A 11 7.84 17.80 -9.96
C GLY A 11 8.22 16.34 -10.28
N HIS A 12 7.80 15.36 -9.48
CA HIS A 12 8.08 13.95 -9.70
C HIS A 12 6.81 13.12 -9.95
N LYS A 13 6.92 12.05 -10.75
CA LYS A 13 5.89 11.01 -10.84
C LYS A 13 5.88 10.25 -9.51
N TRP A 14 4.84 10.46 -8.71
CA TRP A 14 4.75 9.93 -7.35
C TRP A 14 3.33 9.49 -7.00
N VAL A 15 3.24 8.42 -6.21
CA VAL A 15 1.98 7.87 -5.68
C VAL A 15 2.16 7.60 -4.19
N HIS A 16 1.17 8.02 -3.39
CA HIS A 16 1.05 7.66 -1.98
C HIS A 16 -0.02 6.59 -1.82
N LEU A 17 0.37 5.44 -1.26
CA LEU A 17 -0.55 4.36 -0.91
C LEU A 17 -0.70 4.32 0.62
N ASP A 18 -1.89 4.60 1.12
CA ASP A 18 -2.21 4.47 2.54
C ASP A 18 -2.66 3.03 2.83
N ILE A 19 -1.81 2.28 3.53
CA ILE A 19 -2.04 0.87 3.84
C ILE A 19 -2.44 0.63 5.29
N ALA A 20 -2.57 1.68 6.10
CA ALA A 20 -2.94 1.59 7.51
C ALA A 20 -4.16 0.68 7.79
N PRO A 21 -5.29 0.78 7.06
CA PRO A 21 -6.46 -0.07 7.32
C PRO A 21 -6.30 -1.53 6.87
N ARG A 22 -5.23 -1.87 6.14
CA ARG A 22 -4.95 -3.22 5.62
C ARG A 22 -3.70 -3.83 6.24
N MET A 23 -3.20 -3.27 7.35
CA MET A 23 -1.99 -3.75 8.02
C MET A 23 -2.18 -5.12 8.68
N THR A 24 -3.37 -5.38 9.22
CA THR A 24 -3.69 -6.60 9.98
C THR A 24 -4.94 -7.29 9.46
N SER A 25 -4.99 -8.61 9.60
CA SER A 25 -6.12 -9.44 9.17
C SER A 25 -7.40 -9.08 9.93
N MET A 26 -8.51 -8.91 9.22
CA MET A 26 -9.84 -8.75 9.82
C MET A 26 -10.56 -10.10 9.97
N ALA A 27 -11.49 -10.17 10.93
CA ALA A 27 -12.37 -11.33 11.06
C ALA A 27 -13.20 -11.51 9.78
N GLY A 28 -13.10 -12.67 9.14
CA GLY A 28 -13.75 -12.97 7.85
C GLY A 28 -12.84 -12.89 6.63
N GLU A 29 -11.57 -12.51 6.79
CA GLU A 29 -10.57 -12.70 5.74
C GLU A 29 -10.05 -14.15 5.78
N ASN A 30 -9.83 -14.77 4.60
CA ASN A 30 -9.28 -16.13 4.48
C ASN A 30 -7.76 -16.17 4.80
N LEU A 31 -7.33 -15.45 5.84
CA LEU A 31 -5.94 -15.28 6.24
C LEU A 31 -5.81 -15.52 7.74
N ALA A 32 -4.68 -16.10 8.14
CA ALA A 32 -4.37 -16.28 9.55
C ALA A 32 -4.28 -14.92 10.28
N GLY A 33 -4.59 -14.92 11.57
CA GLY A 33 -4.48 -13.73 12.41
C GLY A 33 -3.07 -13.13 12.38
N GLY A 34 -2.92 -11.86 11.99
CA GLY A 34 -1.63 -11.18 12.01
C GLY A 34 -1.43 -10.14 10.90
N ALA A 35 -0.16 -9.88 10.57
CA ALA A 35 0.21 -8.94 9.52
C ALA A 35 -0.10 -9.50 8.12
N LEU A 36 -0.80 -8.72 7.30
CA LEU A 36 -1.30 -9.18 6.00
C LEU A 36 -0.28 -9.12 4.85
N GLY A 37 0.79 -8.33 4.99
CA GLY A 37 1.73 -8.07 3.90
C GLY A 37 1.12 -7.33 2.70
N THR A 38 -0.05 -6.70 2.87
CA THR A 38 -0.61 -5.81 1.84
C THR A 38 0.31 -4.59 1.67
N PRO A 39 0.72 -4.18 0.45
CA PRO A 39 0.26 -4.62 -0.88
C PRO A 39 1.38 -5.28 -1.71
N VAL A 40 2.21 -6.16 -1.14
CA VAL A 40 3.41 -6.70 -1.83
C VAL A 40 3.10 -7.31 -3.20
N ARG A 41 2.02 -8.10 -3.32
CA ARG A 41 1.62 -8.72 -4.61
C ARG A 41 1.21 -7.71 -5.67
N LEU A 42 0.60 -6.59 -5.27
CA LEU A 42 0.21 -5.52 -6.19
C LEU A 42 1.46 -4.85 -6.77
N LEU A 43 2.44 -4.53 -5.91
CA LEU A 43 3.69 -3.92 -6.33
C LEU A 43 4.50 -4.87 -7.22
N TYR A 44 4.54 -6.16 -6.88
CA TYR A 44 5.21 -7.17 -7.70
C TYR A 44 4.62 -7.23 -9.12
N LYS A 45 3.30 -7.32 -9.26
CA LYS A 45 2.64 -7.32 -10.57
C LYS A 45 2.87 -6.04 -11.36
N PHE A 46 2.85 -4.89 -10.68
CA PHE A 46 3.12 -3.61 -11.33
C PHE A 46 4.53 -3.55 -11.94
N ILE A 47 5.52 -4.14 -11.27
CA ILE A 47 6.90 -4.22 -11.78
C ILE A 47 7.00 -5.25 -12.92
N GLU A 48 6.30 -6.37 -12.82
CA GLU A 48 6.32 -7.43 -13.85
C GLU A 48 5.78 -6.96 -15.22
N GLU A 49 4.82 -6.03 -15.22
CA GLU A 49 4.21 -5.48 -16.44
C GLU A 49 4.95 -4.25 -17.02
N TYR A 50 6.04 -3.79 -16.38
CA TYR A 50 6.81 -2.59 -16.78
C TYR A 50 8.11 -2.94 -17.50
#